data_AF-A0A0F9KNG9-F1
#
_entry.id   AF-A0A0F9KNG9-F1
#
_cell.length_a   1.000
_cell.length_b   1.000
_cell.length_c   1.000
_cell.angle_alpha   90.00
_cell.angle_beta   90.00
_cell.angle_gamma   90.00
#
_symmetry.space_group_name_H-M   'P 1'
#
loop_
_entity.id
_entity.type
_entity.pdbx_description
1 polymer ?
#
loop_
_entity_poly.entity_id
_entity_poly.type
_entity_poly.pdbx_seq_one_letter_code
_entity_poly.pdbx_strand_id
1 'polypeptide(L)'
;MENYTRKPELSAPLGEPLAFQDQEIPVIREKLLIETVRSAFGESRGGLRRKPSDEAWDWILSENREMPFSFAQCCREWEVDPDKMLDWLRYYRRKFMS
;
A
#
# COMPACT_ATOMS: atom_id res chain seq x y z
N MET A 1 -34.80 -10.20 -44.62
CA MET A 1 -33.76 -9.15 -44.64
C MET A 1 -33.99 -8.28 -43.44
N GLU A 2 -33.31 -8.61 -42.33
CA GLU A 2 -33.51 -7.97 -41.03
C GLU A 2 -32.67 -6.69 -40.95
N ASN A 3 -33.34 -5.59 -40.61
CA ASN A 3 -32.75 -4.26 -40.52
C ASN A 3 -32.02 -4.09 -39.18
N TYR A 4 -30.71 -3.95 -39.29
CA TYR A 4 -29.75 -3.24 -38.43
C TYR A 4 -30.26 -2.74 -37.06
N THR A 5 -30.06 -3.54 -36.00
CA THR A 5 -30.07 -3.05 -34.61
C THR A 5 -28.78 -2.29 -34.34
N ARG A 6 -28.87 -0.96 -34.25
CA ARG A 6 -27.80 -0.10 -33.70
C ARG A 6 -27.47 -0.59 -32.29
N LYS A 7 -26.23 -1.00 -32.06
CA LYS A 7 -25.65 -1.04 -30.71
C LYS A 7 -25.58 0.41 -30.19
N PRO A 8 -26.08 0.72 -28.99
CA PRO A 8 -25.67 1.96 -28.35
C PRO A 8 -24.19 1.78 -27.96
N GLU A 9 -23.31 2.42 -28.73
CA GLU A 9 -21.93 2.69 -28.32
C GLU A 9 -22.03 3.52 -27.03
N LEU A 10 -21.83 2.85 -25.90
CA LEU A 10 -21.75 3.50 -24.60
C LEU A 10 -20.42 4.24 -24.53
N SER A 11 -20.32 5.40 -25.17
CA SER A 11 -19.23 6.35 -24.96
C SER A 11 -19.44 7.04 -23.61
N ALA A 12 -19.36 6.27 -22.52
CA ALA A 12 -19.12 6.87 -21.22
C ALA A 12 -17.73 7.52 -21.30
N PRO A 13 -17.55 8.81 -20.97
CA PRO A 13 -16.22 9.34 -20.80
C PRO A 13 -15.54 8.44 -19.76
N LEU A 14 -14.41 7.83 -20.13
CA LEU A 14 -13.48 7.27 -19.16
C LEU A 14 -13.22 8.43 -18.21
N GLY A 15 -13.83 8.38 -17.02
CA GLY A 15 -13.69 9.44 -16.03
C GLY A 15 -12.22 9.75 -15.91
N GLU A 16 -11.88 11.04 -15.94
CA GLU A 16 -10.49 11.47 -15.83
C GLU A 16 -9.81 10.65 -14.74
N PRO A 17 -8.60 10.10 -14.99
CA PRO A 17 -7.88 9.39 -13.95
C PRO A 17 -7.94 10.26 -12.71
N LEU A 18 -8.45 9.72 -11.59
CA LEU A 18 -8.45 10.41 -10.31
C LEU A 18 -6.98 10.66 -9.97
N ALA A 19 -6.45 11.77 -10.46
CA ALA A 19 -5.12 12.22 -10.18
C ALA A 19 -5.16 12.65 -8.72
N PHE A 20 -4.47 11.89 -7.87
CA PHE A 20 -4.18 12.36 -6.53
C PHE A 20 -3.56 13.74 -6.66
N GLN A 21 -4.06 14.69 -5.88
CA GLN A 21 -3.39 15.98 -5.85
C GLN A 21 -2.03 15.75 -5.19
N ASP A 22 -0.98 16.39 -5.69
CA ASP A 22 0.39 16.15 -5.19
C ASP A 22 0.50 16.34 -3.66
N GLN A 23 -0.34 17.22 -3.10
CA GLN A 23 -0.47 17.48 -1.67
C GLN A 23 -1.04 16.30 -0.84
N GLU A 24 -1.71 15.33 -1.47
CA GLU A 24 -2.25 14.14 -0.80
C GLU A 24 -1.22 13.01 -0.70
N ILE A 25 -0.18 13.04 -1.54
CA ILE A 25 0.83 11.98 -1.63
C ILE A 25 1.50 11.70 -0.27
N PRO A 26 1.95 12.70 0.52
CA PRO A 26 2.57 12.45 1.82
C PRO A 26 1.62 11.72 2.79
N VAL A 27 0.35 12.13 2.82
CA VAL A 27 -0.68 11.53 3.67
C VAL A 27 -0.98 10.09 3.26
N ILE A 28 -0.98 9.81 1.95
CA ILE A 28 -1.16 8.46 1.43
C ILE A 28 0.03 7.58 1.81
N ARG A 29 1.26 8.08 1.65
CA ARG A 29 2.50 7.37 2.03
C ARG A 29 2.52 7.02 3.51
N GLU A 30 2.14 7.96 4.37
CA GLU A 30 2.03 7.75 5.82
C GLU A 30 1.05 6.63 6.15
N LYS A 31 -0.19 6.77 5.65
CA LYS A 31 -1.27 5.80 5.91
C LYS A 31 -0.89 4.42 5.39
N LEU A 32 -0.28 4.36 4.20
CA LEU A 32 0.17 3.10 3.62
C LEU A 32 1.25 2.45 4.51
N LEU A 33 2.24 3.21 4.98
CA LEU A 33 3.30 2.70 5.85
C LEU A 33 2.72 2.14 7.15
N ILE A 34 1.92 2.94 7.86
CA ILE A 34 1.35 2.56 9.16
C ILE A 34 0.45 1.33 9.02
N GLU A 35 -0.48 1.37 8.07
CA GLU A 35 -1.50 0.32 7.94
C GLU A 35 -0.90 -0.99 7.43
N THR A 36 0.08 -0.93 6.53
CA THR A 36 0.77 -2.13 6.03
C THR A 36 1.62 -2.75 7.13
N VAL A 37 2.36 -1.96 7.92
CA VAL A 37 3.11 -2.48 9.07
C VAL A 37 2.17 -3.12 10.09
N ARG A 38 1.05 -2.48 10.44
CA ARG A 38 0.06 -3.08 11.35
C ARG A 38 -0.46 -4.42 10.81
N SER A 39 -0.81 -4.46 9.53
CA SER A 39 -1.27 -5.69 8.86
C SER A 39 -0.21 -6.80 8.87
N ALA A 40 1.07 -6.46 8.66
CA ALA A 40 2.18 -7.40 8.72
C ALA A 40 2.33 -8.06 10.11
N PHE A 41 1.89 -7.39 11.18
CA PHE A 41 1.87 -7.93 12.54
C PHE A 41 0.50 -8.43 12.99
N GLY A 42 -0.47 -8.51 12.08
CA GLY A 42 -1.82 -8.99 12.38
C GLY A 42 -2.60 -8.03 13.28
N GLU A 43 -2.28 -6.75 13.27
CA GLU A 43 -3.01 -5.72 14.00
C GLU A 43 -4.02 -5.03 13.09
N SER A 44 -5.29 -5.04 13.50
CA SER A 44 -6.33 -4.27 12.81
C SER A 44 -6.48 -2.86 13.37
N ARG A 45 -7.14 -1.98 12.61
CA ARG A 45 -7.45 -0.59 13.02
C ARG A 45 -8.11 -0.51 14.40
N GLY A 46 -8.99 -1.45 14.72
CA GLY A 46 -9.73 -1.53 16.00
C GLY A 46 -9.03 -2.30 17.11
N GLY A 47 -7.74 -2.64 16.98
CA GLY A 47 -6.99 -3.36 18.02
C GLY A 47 -7.29 -4.86 18.09
N LEU A 48 -8.17 -5.39 17.24
CA LEU A 48 -8.38 -6.84 17.13
C LEU A 48 -7.15 -7.48 16.49
N ARG A 49 -6.64 -8.53 17.14
CA ARG A 49 -5.59 -9.40 16.62
C ARG A 49 -6.15 -10.25 15.47
N ARG A 50 -5.39 -10.35 14.39
CA ARG A 50 -5.67 -11.15 13.19
C ARG A 50 -4.42 -11.95 12.83
N LYS A 51 -4.55 -12.83 11.85
CA LYS A 51 -3.39 -13.49 11.26
C LYS A 51 -2.48 -12.40 10.63
N PRO A 52 -1.16 -12.42 10.92
CA PRO A 52 -0.17 -11.63 10.20
C PRO A 52 -0.32 -11.76 8.68
N SER A 53 -0.23 -10.65 7.95
CA SER A 53 -0.35 -10.64 6.49
C SER A 53 1.00 -10.90 5.83
N ASP A 54 1.09 -11.97 5.04
CA ASP A 54 2.27 -12.30 4.24
C ASP A 54 2.46 -11.28 3.10
N GLU A 55 1.38 -10.85 2.45
CA GLU A 55 1.42 -9.80 1.41
C GLU A 55 1.97 -8.47 1.94
N ALA A 56 1.62 -8.11 3.18
CA ALA A 56 2.17 -6.92 3.82
C ALA A 56 3.67 -7.05 4.08
N TRP A 57 4.14 -8.25 4.48
CA TRP A 57 5.57 -8.53 4.59
C TRP A 57 6.28 -8.48 3.24
N ASP A 58 5.66 -8.99 2.17
CA ASP A 58 6.22 -8.95 0.82
C ASP A 58 6.38 -7.50 0.34
N TRP A 59 5.42 -6.63 0.61
CA TRP A 59 5.56 -5.20 0.30
C TRP A 59 6.69 -4.53 1.12
N ILE A 60 6.80 -4.84 2.41
CA ILE A 60 7.89 -4.34 3.28
C ILE A 60 9.26 -4.81 2.79
N LEU A 61 9.35 -6.06 2.32
CA LEU A 61 10.58 -6.71 1.90
C LEU A 61 10.91 -6.51 0.42
N SER A 62 10.06 -5.79 -0.33
CA SER A 62 10.22 -5.59 -1.76
C SER A 62 11.56 -4.92 -2.09
N GLU A 63 12.29 -5.50 -3.05
CA GLU A 63 13.54 -4.95 -3.57
C GLU A 63 13.32 -3.68 -4.42
N ASN A 64 12.07 -3.43 -4.86
CA ASN A 64 11.74 -2.27 -5.67
C ASN A 64 11.59 -1.01 -4.82
N ARG A 65 12.73 -0.42 -4.44
CA ARG A 65 12.84 0.72 -3.51
C ARG A 65 12.53 2.09 -4.12
N GLU A 66 12.45 2.19 -5.45
CA GLU A 66 12.28 3.47 -6.14
C GLU A 66 10.82 3.75 -6.55
N MET A 67 9.91 2.79 -6.36
CA MET A 67 8.49 3.03 -6.60
C MET A 67 7.95 4.11 -5.65
N PRO A 68 7.06 5.02 -6.13
CA PRO A 68 6.56 6.15 -5.34
C PRO A 68 5.89 5.78 -4.01
N PHE A 69 5.38 4.55 -3.91
CA PHE A 69 4.73 3.98 -2.72
C PHE A 69 5.42 2.68 -2.27
N SER A 70 6.73 2.56 -2.51
CA SER A 70 7.53 1.50 -1.89
C SER A 70 7.71 1.77 -0.40
N PHE A 71 7.99 0.73 0.37
CA PHE A 71 8.34 0.86 1.79
C PHE A 71 9.45 1.89 2.01
N ALA A 72 10.49 1.85 1.17
CA ALA A 72 11.62 2.78 1.27
C ALA A 72 11.22 4.25 1.04
N GLN A 73 10.43 4.54 0.01
CA GLN A 73 9.95 5.91 -0.23
C GLN A 73 8.99 6.37 0.86
N CYS A 74 8.12 5.51 1.35
CA CYS A 74 7.22 5.84 2.46
C CYS A 74 7.97 6.12 3.77
N CYS A 75 9.07 5.40 4.08
CA CYS A 75 9.90 5.72 5.25
C CYS A 75 10.62 7.08 5.09
N ARG A 76 11.21 7.32 3.92
CA ARG A 76 11.98 8.56 3.66
C ARG A 76 11.12 9.82 3.72
N GLU A 77 9.86 9.74 3.30
CA GLU A 77 8.87 10.84 3.43
C GLU A 77 8.77 11.36 4.87
N TRP A 78 8.97 10.47 5.84
CA TRP A 78 8.88 10.77 7.28
C TRP A 78 10.25 10.79 7.96
N GLU A 79 11.32 11.00 7.19
CA GLU A 79 12.72 11.07 7.65
C GLU A 79 13.18 9.82 8.42
N VAL A 80 12.53 8.68 8.17
CA VAL A 80 12.89 7.39 8.75
C VAL A 80 13.85 6.67 7.81
N ASP A 81 14.97 6.19 8.37
CA ASP A 81 15.90 5.30 7.66
C ASP A 81 15.21 3.94 7.41
N PRO A 82 14.94 3.57 6.14
CA PRO A 82 14.20 2.36 5.81
C PRO A 82 14.96 1.08 6.19
N ASP A 83 16.28 1.09 6.13
CA ASP A 83 17.08 -0.10 6.42
C ASP A 83 17.09 -0.37 7.93
N LYS A 84 17.24 0.69 8.75
CA LYS A 84 17.08 0.58 10.21
C LYS A 84 15.67 0.18 10.61
N MET A 85 14.65 0.76 9.98
CA MET A 85 13.26 0.39 10.26
C MET A 85 13.02 -1.09 9.94
N LEU A 86 13.49 -1.56 8.79
CA LEU A 86 13.37 -2.97 8.40
C LEU A 86 14.04 -3.91 9.42
N ASP A 87 15.22 -3.55 9.91
CA ASP A 87 15.91 -4.32 10.95
C ASP A 87 15.10 -4.41 12.24
N TRP A 88 14.50 -3.30 12.69
CA TRP A 88 13.59 -3.28 13.83
C TRP A 88 12.37 -4.17 13.60
N LEU A 89 11.72 -4.05 12.45
CA LEU A 89 10.55 -4.87 12.10
C LEU A 89 10.91 -6.36 12.09
N ARG A 90 12.06 -6.75 11.51
CA ARG A 90 12.55 -8.14 11.52
C ARG A 90 12.83 -8.64 12.93
N TYR A 91 13.44 -7.81 13.77
CA TYR A 91 13.66 -8.15 15.18
C TYR A 91 12.33 -8.40 15.90
N TYR A 92 11.36 -7.50 15.76
CA TYR A 92 10.04 -7.65 16.37
C TYR A 92 9.28 -8.87 15.87
N ARG A 93 9.35 -9.15 14.56
CA ARG A 93 8.76 -10.37 13.96
C ARG A 93 9.32 -11.62 14.64
N ARG A 94 10.64 -11.72 14.77
CA ARG A 94 11.29 -12.86 15.45
C ARG A 94 10.96 -12.94 16.93
N LYS A 95 10.82 -11.81 17.62
CA LYS A 95 10.60 -11.78 19.07
C LYS A 95 9.16 -12.14 19.47
N PHE A 96 8.18 -11.70 18.68
CA PHE A 96 6.76 -11.75 19.06
C PHE A 96 5.91 -12.69 18.21
N MET A 97 6.45 -13.24 17.12
CA MET A 97 5.73 -14.14 16.22
C MET A 97 6.40 -15.52 16.08
N SER A 98 7.30 -15.86 17.01
CA SER A 98 7.94 -17.17 17.11
C SER A 98 7.13 -18.13 17.97
#